data_AF-A0A926TH97-F1
#
_entry.id   AF-A0A926TH97-F1
#
_cell.length_a   1.000
_cell.length_b   1.000
_cell.length_c   1.000
_cell.angle_alpha   90.00
_cell.angle_beta   90.00
_cell.angle_gamma   90.00
#
_symmetry.space_group_name_H-M   'P 1'
#
loop_
_entity.id
_entity.type
_entity.pdbx_description
1 polymer ?
#
loop_
_entity_poly.entity_id
_entity_poly.type
_entity_poly.pdbx_seq_one_letter_code
_entity_poly.pdbx_strand_id
1 'polypeptide(L)'
;MQLTRIDLNSWIFHVAGQTILVDPWLVDPLVFYGQPWLFTAYHNTPIAYTPSTLPAIDVILISQGLDDHCHKPTLEALDRQIPVVASPTAAKAV
;
A
#
# COMPACT_ATOMS: atom_id res chain seq x y z
N MET A 1 -17.04 -7.89 9.57
CA MET A 1 -15.65 -7.65 9.12
C MET A 1 -15.51 -8.28 7.74
N GLN A 2 -14.94 -7.56 6.78
CA GLN A 2 -14.65 -8.05 5.42
C GLN A 2 -13.21 -7.70 5.08
N LEU A 3 -12.47 -8.65 4.51
CA LEU A 3 -11.07 -8.48 4.13
C LEU A 3 -10.96 -8.79 2.63
N THR A 4 -10.40 -7.86 1.86
CA THR A 4 -10.17 -8.01 0.43
C THR A 4 -8.67 -7.97 0.17
N ARG A 5 -8.11 -9.06 -0.37
CA ARG A 5 -6.72 -9.10 -0.81
C ARG A 5 -6.59 -8.40 -2.15
N ILE A 6 -5.63 -7.50 -2.30
CA ILE A 6 -5.30 -6.87 -3.58
C ILE A 6 -4.20 -7.70 -4.26
N ASP A 7 -3.00 -7.66 -3.70
CA ASP A 7 -1.86 -8.52 -4.05
C ASP A 7 -0.84 -8.50 -2.91
N LEU A 8 0.14 -9.39 -2.90
CA LEU A 8 1.28 -9.44 -1.98
C LEU A 8 0.87 -9.12 -0.53
N ASN A 9 1.36 -8.02 0.06
CA ASN A 9 1.01 -7.55 1.41
C ASN A 9 -0.17 -6.59 1.44
N SER A 10 -0.76 -6.23 0.30
CA SER A 10 -1.79 -5.21 0.17
C SER A 10 -3.20 -5.74 0.39
N TRP A 11 -3.93 -5.08 1.31
CA TRP A 11 -5.30 -5.44 1.65
C TRP A 11 -6.19 -4.22 1.85
N ILE A 12 -7.50 -4.43 1.71
CA ILE A 12 -8.53 -3.52 2.23
C ILE A 12 -9.27 -4.25 3.35
N PHE A 13 -9.31 -3.65 4.53
CA PHE A 13 -10.11 -4.14 5.65
C PHE A 13 -11.31 -3.24 5.89
N HIS A 14 -12.51 -3.84 5.89
CA HIS A 14 -13.71 -3.20 6.40
C HIS A 14 -14.03 -3.75 7.80
N VAL A 15 -13.72 -2.95 8.82
CA VAL A 15 -13.85 -3.34 10.22
C VAL A 15 -14.29 -2.15 11.07
N ALA A 16 -15.23 -2.39 11.99
CA ALA A 16 -15.75 -1.35 12.90
C ALA A 16 -16.25 -0.07 12.21
N GLY A 17 -16.79 -0.18 10.99
CA GLY A 17 -17.26 0.96 10.20
C GLY A 17 -16.17 1.73 9.44
N GLN A 18 -14.91 1.33 9.57
CA GLN A 18 -13.76 1.93 8.89
C GLN A 18 -13.33 1.09 7.69
N THR A 19 -12.83 1.76 6.66
CA THR A 19 -12.12 1.20 5.51
C THR A 19 -10.64 1.50 5.62
N ILE A 20 -9.85 0.45 5.87
CA ILE A 20 -8.41 0.54 6.12
C ILE A 20 -7.68 -0.02 4.90
N LEU A 21 -6.79 0.78 4.31
CA LEU A 21 -5.86 0.32 3.28
C LEU A 21 -4.55 -0.11 3.94
N VAL A 22 -4.17 -1.38 3.79
CA VAL A 22 -3.01 -1.97 4.48
C VAL A 22 -1.89 -2.22 3.48
N ASP A 23 -0.67 -1.78 3.83
CA ASP A 23 0.59 -2.04 3.11
C ASP A 23 0.45 -1.94 1.56
N PRO A 24 0.06 -0.77 1.03
CA PRO A 24 -0.42 -0.67 -0.35
C PRO A 24 0.70 -0.69 -1.39
N TRP A 25 0.62 -1.63 -2.33
CA TRP A 25 1.34 -1.68 -3.60
C TRP A 25 0.31 -1.69 -4.74
N LEU A 26 0.08 -0.52 -5.34
CA LEU A 26 -1.00 -0.29 -6.32
C LEU A 26 -0.48 0.25 -7.66
N VAL A 27 0.82 0.46 -7.77
CA VAL A 27 1.47 0.88 -9.02
C VAL A 27 2.76 0.09 -9.20
N ASP A 28 3.03 -0.29 -10.43
CA ASP A 28 4.28 -0.95 -10.80
C ASP A 28 5.38 0.07 -11.16
N PRO A 29 6.65 -0.34 -11.06
CA PRO A 29 7.15 -1.58 -10.44
C PRO A 29 7.30 -1.48 -8.92
N LEU A 30 7.37 -2.63 -8.24
CA LEU A 30 7.98 -2.73 -6.91
C LEU A 30 9.48 -2.93 -7.05
N VAL A 31 10.28 -2.03 -6.49
CA VAL A 31 11.75 -2.09 -6.51
C VAL A 31 12.27 -1.97 -5.09
N PHE A 32 13.07 -2.94 -4.63
CA PHE A 32 13.69 -2.87 -3.31
C PHE A 32 14.91 -1.94 -3.31
N TYR A 33 15.02 -1.11 -2.27
CA TYR A 33 16.15 -0.21 -1.99
C TYR A 33 16.47 0.78 -3.13
N GLY A 34 15.53 0.99 -4.05
CA GLY A 34 15.78 1.74 -5.29
C GLY A 34 16.83 1.10 -6.20
N GLN A 35 17.06 -0.21 -6.10
CA GLN A 35 18.05 -0.97 -6.87
C GLN A 35 17.36 -2.01 -7.79
N PRO A 36 16.92 -1.63 -9.01
CA PRO A 36 16.16 -2.54 -9.88
C PRO A 36 16.90 -3.83 -10.28
N TRP A 37 18.24 -3.78 -10.33
CA TRP A 37 19.08 -4.93 -10.64
C TRP A 37 19.07 -6.00 -9.54
N LEU A 38 18.74 -5.62 -8.30
CA LEU A 38 18.69 -6.52 -7.16
C LEU A 38 17.33 -7.22 -7.08
N PHE A 39 16.26 -6.43 -7.13
CA PHE A 39 14.90 -6.95 -7.13
C PHE A 39 13.94 -5.97 -7.80
N THR A 40 13.19 -6.47 -8.77
CA THR A 40 12.06 -5.79 -9.37
C THR A 40 10.91 -6.77 -9.51
N ALA A 41 9.73 -6.39 -9.06
CA ALA A 41 8.49 -7.14 -9.25
C ALA A 41 7.44 -6.28 -9.96
N TYR A 42 6.58 -6.97 -10.69
CA TYR A 42 5.42 -6.42 -11.39
C TYR A 42 4.21 -7.28 -11.03
N HIS A 43 3.02 -6.70 -11.11
CA HIS A 43 1.80 -7.48 -11.02
C HIS A 43 1.67 -8.36 -12.26
N ASN A 44 1.49 -9.68 -12.05
CA ASN A 44 1.32 -10.63 -13.15
C ASN A 44 -0.07 -10.54 -13.80
N THR A 45 -1.03 -9.97 -13.09
CA THR A 45 -2.40 -9.73 -13.54
C THR A 45 -2.84 -8.34 -13.10
N PRO A 46 -3.77 -7.69 -13.82
CA PRO A 46 -4.32 -6.42 -13.36
C PRO A 46 -4.89 -6.53 -11.95
N ILE A 47 -4.46 -5.62 -11.06
CA ILE A 47 -5.00 -5.52 -9.71
C ILE A 47 -6.41 -4.93 -9.73
N ALA A 48 -7.23 -5.34 -8.77
CA ALA A 48 -8.63 -4.92 -8.67
C ALA A 48 -8.80 -3.41 -8.38
N TYR A 49 -7.78 -2.77 -7.79
CA TYR A 49 -7.81 -1.37 -7.39
C TYR A 49 -6.52 -0.67 -7.80
N THR A 50 -6.65 0.54 -8.33
CA THR A 50 -5.56 1.48 -8.57
C THR A 50 -5.73 2.68 -7.63
N PRO A 51 -4.74 3.59 -7.51
CA PRO A 51 -4.92 4.80 -6.69
C PRO A 51 -6.17 5.62 -7.03
N SER A 52 -6.65 5.57 -8.28
CA SER A 52 -7.85 6.29 -8.72
C SER A 52 -9.16 5.50 -8.63
N THR A 53 -9.12 4.18 -8.43
CA THR A 53 -10.32 3.33 -8.34
C THR A 53 -10.57 2.76 -6.95
N LEU A 54 -9.72 3.09 -5.98
CA LEU A 54 -9.94 2.75 -4.57
C LEU A 54 -11.30 3.27 -4.08
N PRO A 55 -11.97 2.53 -3.16
CA PRO A 55 -13.06 3.11 -2.38
C PRO A 55 -12.52 4.23 -1.47
N ALA A 56 -13.42 4.98 -0.83
CA ALA A 56 -13.00 5.93 0.21
C ALA A 56 -12.22 5.20 1.31
N ILE A 57 -11.00 5.65 1.57
CA ILE A 57 -10.10 5.09 2.59
C ILE A 57 -10.08 6.02 3.79
N ASP A 58 -10.39 5.50 4.96
CA ASP A 58 -10.40 6.27 6.20
C ASP A 58 -9.01 6.37 6.83
N VAL A 59 -8.17 5.35 6.64
CA VAL A 59 -6.81 5.29 7.18
C VAL A 59 -5.93 4.33 6.38
N ILE A 60 -4.66 4.68 6.22
CA ILE A 60 -3.63 3.78 5.69
C ILE A 60 -2.87 3.18 6.86
N LEU A 61 -2.71 1.85 6.88
CA LEU A 61 -1.91 1.12 7.85
C LEU A 61 -0.65 0.58 7.18
N ILE A 62 0.53 0.95 7.70
CA ILE A 62 1.82 0.46 7.20
C ILE A 62 2.54 -0.32 8.30
N SER A 63 2.64 -1.63 8.14
CA SER A 63 3.16 -2.54 9.15
C SER A 63 4.69 -2.47 9.28
N GLN A 64 5.43 -2.27 8.18
CA GLN A 64 6.89 -2.13 8.19
C GLN A 64 7.43 -1.24 7.06
N GLY A 65 8.68 -0.78 7.22
CA GLY A 65 9.32 0.19 6.31
C GLY A 65 10.01 -0.42 5.09
N LEU A 66 9.80 -1.70 4.77
CA LEU A 66 10.35 -2.34 3.57
C LEU A 66 9.48 -2.00 2.35
N ASP A 67 10.07 -1.96 1.15
CA ASP A 67 9.41 -1.45 -0.07
C ASP A 67 8.16 -2.25 -0.47
N ASP A 68 8.06 -3.53 -0.13
CA ASP A 68 6.90 -4.40 -0.37
C ASP A 68 5.74 -4.19 0.62
N HIS A 69 5.92 -3.30 1.60
CA HIS A 69 4.89 -2.85 2.53
C HIS A 69 4.68 -1.33 2.46
N CYS A 70 5.76 -0.57 2.44
CA CYS A 70 5.80 0.88 2.41
C CYS A 70 6.17 1.38 0.99
N HIS A 71 5.38 0.98 0.00
CA HIS A 71 5.69 1.26 -1.40
C HIS A 71 5.52 2.74 -1.74
N LYS A 72 6.64 3.48 -1.72
CA LYS A 72 6.66 4.94 -1.88
C LYS A 72 5.94 5.44 -3.15
N PRO A 73 6.14 4.86 -4.35
CA PRO A 73 5.41 5.30 -5.54
C PRO A 73 3.89 5.18 -5.41
N THR A 74 3.39 4.17 -4.67
CA THR A 74 1.96 4.06 -4.38
C THR A 74 1.52 5.15 -3.42
N LEU A 75 2.24 5.36 -2.32
CA LEU A 75 1.89 6.38 -1.32
C LEU A 75 1.90 7.80 -1.90
N GLU A 76 2.83 8.10 -2.81
CA GLU A 76 2.90 9.39 -3.51
C GLU A 76 1.70 9.64 -4.44
N ALA A 77 1.04 8.58 -4.92
CA ALA A 77 -0.13 8.64 -5.79
C ALA A 77 -1.46 8.68 -5.01
N LEU A 78 -1.45 8.54 -3.69
CA LEU A 78 -2.63 8.60 -2.82
C LEU A 78 -2.87 10.02 -2.29
N ASP A 79 -4.10 10.27 -1.82
CA ASP A 79 -4.43 11.53 -1.16
C ASP A 79 -3.67 11.68 0.16
N ARG A 80 -2.87 12.75 0.26
CA ARG A 80 -2.04 13.08 1.42
C ARG A 80 -2.84 13.53 2.64
N GLN A 81 -4.16 13.72 2.51
CA GLN A 81 -5.05 14.01 3.64
C GLN A 81 -5.48 12.73 4.39
N ILE A 82 -5.31 11.54 3.80
CA ILE A 82 -5.66 10.29 4.47
C ILE A 82 -4.68 10.06 5.63
N PRO A 83 -5.17 9.86 6.87
CA PRO A 83 -4.28 9.62 7.99
C PRO A 83 -3.53 8.29 7.83
N VAL A 84 -2.26 8.29 8.24
CA VAL A 84 -1.39 7.11 8.18
C VAL A 84 -1.05 6.65 9.60
N VAL A 85 -1.30 5.37 9.88
CA VAL A 85 -0.80 4.66 11.05
C VAL A 85 0.34 3.77 10.59
N ALA A 86 1.55 4.04 11.05
CA ALA A 86 2.75 3.36 10.59
C ALA A 86 3.58 2.84 11.76
N SER A 87 4.26 1.70 11.58
CA SER A 87 5.31 1.30 12.52
C SER A 87 6.45 2.32 12.56
N PRO A 88 7.27 2.37 13.62
CA PRO A 88 8.36 3.34 13.73
C PRO A 88 9.36 3.33 12.56
N THR A 89 9.52 2.19 11.88
CA THR A 89 10.36 2.08 10.68
C THR A 89 9.69 2.70 9.45
N ALA A 90 8.39 2.45 9.26
CA ALA A 90 7.62 2.99 8.14
C ALA A 90 7.39 4.51 8.29
N ALA A 91 7.19 4.99 9.51
CA ALA A 91 7.00 6.41 9.83
C ALA A 91 8.16 7.32 9.37
N LYS A 92 9.34 6.76 9.06
CA LYS A 92 10.47 7.52 8.50
C LYS A 92 10.35 7.81 7.01
N ALA A 93 9.45 7.11 6.32
CA ALA A 93 9.30 7.13 4.87
C ALA A 93 7.98 7.78 4.40
N VAL A 94 7.06 8.08 5.32
CA VAL A 94 5.72 8.64 5.06
C VAL A 94 5.54 10.06 5.57
#